data_AF-A0A6J0VBJ8-F1
#
_entry.id   AF-A0A6J0VBJ8-F1
#
_cell.length_a   1.000
_cell.length_b   1.000
_cell.length_c   1.000
_cell.angle_alpha   90.00
_cell.angle_beta   90.00
_cell.angle_gamma   90.00
#
_symmetry.space_group_name_H-M   'P 1'
#
loop_
_entity.id
_entity.type
_entity.pdbx_description
1 polymer ?
#
loop_
_entity_poly.entity_id
_entity_poly.type
_entity_poly.pdbx_seq_one_letter_code
_entity_poly.pdbx_strand_id
1 'polypeptide(L)'
;MAGRPVIDFSGVDACLSSLKNCQSYISTGMDIATSVALDLVENHNNMEEVDEMEKVMWNYAAMSREVDHYVKAVEVTVNQLKQEKPETMPDLKHDVEEKFKALESTNSDLDLQRNEKFVLFMENLKQMKAKCVCLSSS
;
A
#
# COMPACT_ATOMS: atom_id res chain seq x y z
N MET A 1 1.35 -37.62 29.52
CA MET A 1 1.45 -36.16 29.30
C MET A 1 0.44 -35.79 28.23
N ALA A 2 -0.67 -35.13 28.59
CA ALA A 2 -1.62 -34.66 27.59
C ALA A 2 -0.95 -33.54 26.79
N GLY A 3 -0.76 -33.75 25.49
CA GLY A 3 -0.19 -32.73 24.61
C GLY A 3 -1.08 -31.49 24.65
N ARG A 4 -0.50 -30.33 24.98
CA ARG A 4 -1.21 -29.05 24.91
C ARG A 4 -1.73 -28.88 23.47
N PRO A 5 -2.96 -28.36 23.26
CA PRO A 5 -3.46 -28.10 21.92
C PRO A 5 -2.49 -27.16 21.19
N VAL A 6 -2.02 -27.58 20.03
CA VAL A 6 -1.26 -26.71 19.12
C VAL A 6 -2.28 -25.81 18.44
N ILE A 7 -2.12 -24.50 18.57
CA ILE A 7 -2.97 -23.54 17.87
C ILE A 7 -2.58 -23.58 16.39
N ASP A 8 -3.53 -23.92 15.52
CA ASP A 8 -3.35 -23.85 14.07
C ASP A 8 -3.71 -22.45 13.55
N PHE A 9 -2.83 -21.88 12.73
CA PHE A 9 -2.98 -20.55 12.12
C PHE A 9 -3.13 -20.62 10.59
N SER A 10 -3.29 -21.81 10.02
CA SER A 10 -3.41 -22.02 8.57
C SER A 10 -4.48 -21.15 7.91
N GLY A 11 -5.62 -20.93 8.58
CA GLY A 11 -6.67 -20.03 8.11
C GLY A 11 -6.23 -18.56 8.06
N VAL A 12 -5.44 -18.12 9.04
CA VAL A 12 -4.87 -16.76 9.05
C VAL A 12 -3.86 -16.62 7.92
N ASP A 13 -3.01 -17.62 7.69
CA ASP A 13 -2.03 -17.63 6.61
C ASP A 13 -2.70 -17.57 5.21
N ALA A 14 -3.84 -18.26 5.04
CA ALA A 14 -4.64 -18.22 3.82
C ALA A 14 -5.28 -16.84 3.59
N CYS A 15 -5.85 -16.24 4.64
CA CYS A 15 -6.40 -14.88 4.58
C CYS A 15 -5.32 -13.84 4.27
N LEU A 16 -4.14 -13.95 4.89
CA LEU A 16 -2.99 -13.08 4.61
C LEU A 16 -2.51 -13.22 3.18
N SER A 17 -2.44 -14.45 2.65
CA SER A 17 -2.06 -14.67 1.26
C SER A 17 -3.05 -14.01 0.29
N SER A 18 -4.34 -14.11 0.59
CA SER A 18 -5.39 -13.44 -0.19
C SER A 18 -5.29 -11.92 -0.12
N LEU A 19 -4.99 -11.37 1.07
CA LEU A 19 -4.80 -9.94 1.26
C LEU A 19 -3.55 -9.42 0.54
N LYS A 20 -2.42 -10.17 0.58
CA LYS A 20 -1.21 -9.84 -0.18
C LYS A 20 -1.48 -9.79 -1.68
N ASN A 21 -2.33 -10.67 -2.19
CA ASN A 21 -2.73 -10.63 -3.60
C ASN A 21 -3.43 -9.31 -3.98
N CYS A 22 -4.06 -8.58 -3.03
CA CYS A 22 -4.63 -7.27 -3.30
C CYS A 22 -3.59 -6.23 -3.73
N GLN A 23 -2.31 -6.41 -3.39
CA GLN A 23 -1.23 -5.54 -3.88
C GLN A 23 -1.14 -5.57 -5.41
N SER A 24 -1.45 -6.70 -6.04
CA SER A 24 -1.49 -6.79 -7.51
C SER A 24 -2.60 -5.91 -8.10
N TYR A 25 -3.77 -5.83 -7.46
CA TYR A 25 -4.86 -4.97 -7.89
C TYR A 25 -4.53 -3.49 -7.72
N ILE A 26 -3.91 -3.12 -6.60
CA ILE A 26 -3.40 -1.77 -6.36
C ILE A 26 -2.40 -1.39 -7.44
N SER A 27 -1.43 -2.29 -7.70
CA SER A 27 -0.39 -2.12 -8.71
C SER A 27 -0.96 -1.93 -10.12
N THR A 28 -1.98 -2.70 -10.51
CA THR A 28 -2.70 -2.52 -11.77
C THR A 28 -3.46 -1.19 -11.83
N GLY A 29 -4.08 -0.78 -10.72
CA GLY A 29 -4.74 0.52 -10.62
C GLY A 29 -3.76 1.68 -10.84
N MET A 30 -2.53 1.57 -10.33
CA MET A 30 -1.46 2.54 -10.56
C MET A 30 -1.02 2.59 -12.02
N ASP A 31 -0.96 1.46 -12.71
CA ASP A 31 -0.62 1.42 -14.14
C ASP A 31 -1.71 2.11 -14.97
N ILE A 32 -2.98 1.83 -14.69
CA ILE A 32 -4.12 2.47 -15.36
C ILE A 32 -4.11 3.98 -15.11
N ALA A 33 -3.91 4.39 -13.86
CA ALA A 33 -3.86 5.81 -13.49
C ALA A 33 -2.72 6.54 -14.21
N THR A 34 -1.57 5.89 -14.34
CA THR A 34 -0.44 6.41 -15.11
C THR A 34 -0.79 6.57 -16.58
N SER A 35 -1.36 5.55 -17.22
CA SER A 35 -1.77 5.63 -18.63
C SER A 35 -2.78 6.76 -18.88
N VAL A 36 -3.81 6.87 -18.04
CA VAL A 36 -4.82 7.93 -18.16
C VAL A 36 -4.18 9.31 -18.00
N ALA A 37 -3.32 9.50 -17.01
CA ALA A 37 -2.64 10.78 -16.81
C ALA A 37 -1.78 11.19 -18.02
N LEU A 38 -1.09 10.22 -18.64
CA LEU A 38 -0.29 10.46 -19.83
C LEU A 38 -1.17 10.86 -21.03
N ASP A 39 -2.26 10.13 -21.28
CA ASP A 39 -3.21 10.43 -22.35
C ASP A 39 -3.83 11.83 -22.20
N LEU A 40 -4.12 12.25 -20.97
CA LEU A 40 -4.66 13.57 -20.64
C LEU A 40 -3.69 14.70 -20.97
N VAL A 41 -2.40 14.52 -20.64
CA VAL A 41 -1.36 15.51 -20.98
C VAL A 41 -1.16 15.58 -22.49
N GLU A 42 -1.11 14.43 -23.17
CA GLU A 42 -0.78 14.38 -24.59
C GLU A 42 -1.90 14.89 -25.50
N ASN A 43 -3.16 14.59 -25.18
CA ASN A 43 -4.28 14.83 -26.10
C ASN A 43 -5.18 16.00 -25.70
N HIS A 44 -5.32 16.28 -24.41
CA HIS A 44 -6.30 17.23 -23.90
C HIS A 44 -5.67 18.46 -23.24
N ASN A 45 -4.38 18.38 -22.90
CA ASN A 45 -3.66 19.41 -22.16
C ASN A 45 -4.40 19.85 -20.88
N ASN A 46 -5.18 18.94 -20.29
CA ASN A 46 -6.06 19.21 -19.17
C ASN A 46 -5.31 18.99 -17.85
N MET A 47 -4.59 20.04 -17.43
CA MET A 47 -3.72 19.99 -16.26
C MET A 47 -4.50 19.77 -14.94
N GLU A 48 -5.77 20.17 -14.88
CA GLU A 48 -6.62 19.94 -13.70
C GLU A 48 -6.91 18.45 -13.51
N GLU A 49 -7.28 17.74 -14.57
CA GLU A 49 -7.51 16.29 -14.51
C GLU A 49 -6.21 15.52 -14.23
N VAL A 50 -5.06 16.02 -14.70
CA VAL A 50 -3.75 15.45 -14.39
C VAL A 50 -3.43 15.59 -12.89
N ASP A 51 -3.73 16.73 -12.28
CA ASP A 51 -3.56 16.93 -10.84
C ASP A 51 -4.50 16.03 -10.02
N GLU A 52 -5.70 15.71 -10.53
CA GLU A 52 -6.55 14.68 -9.92
C GLU A 52 -5.95 13.28 -10.03
N MET A 53 -5.33 12.94 -11.17
CA MET A 53 -4.62 11.67 -11.31
C MET A 53 -3.41 11.56 -10.38
N GLU A 54 -2.73 12.67 -10.06
CA GLU A 54 -1.70 12.71 -9.01
C GLU A 54 -2.27 12.29 -7.66
N LYS A 55 -3.46 12.80 -7.28
CA LYS A 55 -4.13 12.41 -6.03
C LYS A 55 -4.55 10.94 -6.03
N VAL A 56 -5.01 10.42 -7.16
CA VAL A 56 -5.33 8.98 -7.31
C VAL A 56 -4.08 8.13 -7.07
N MET A 57 -2.94 8.51 -7.63
CA MET A 57 -1.67 7.82 -7.41
C MET A 57 -1.20 7.88 -5.95
N TRP A 58 -1.41 9.01 -5.28
CA TRP A 58 -1.20 9.14 -3.83
C TRP A 58 -2.04 8.13 -3.04
N ASN A 59 -3.33 8.03 -3.35
CA ASN A 59 -4.23 7.10 -2.67
C ASN A 59 -3.79 5.65 -2.87
N TYR A 60 -3.40 5.25 -4.08
CA TYR A 60 -2.90 3.89 -4.32
C TYR A 60 -1.60 3.60 -3.57
N ALA A 61 -0.66 4.55 -3.53
CA ALA A 61 0.58 4.38 -2.78
C ALA A 61 0.31 4.24 -1.27
N ALA A 62 -0.61 5.05 -0.72
CA ALA A 62 -1.05 4.95 0.67
C ALA A 62 -1.74 3.61 0.97
N MET A 63 -2.69 3.19 0.13
CA MET A 63 -3.36 1.89 0.26
C MET A 63 -2.38 0.72 0.20
N SER A 64 -1.37 0.77 -0.66
CA SER A 64 -0.31 -0.25 -0.73
C SER A 64 0.41 -0.40 0.60
N ARG A 65 0.80 0.73 1.21
CA ARG A 65 1.48 0.77 2.52
C ARG A 65 0.57 0.27 3.64
N GLU A 66 -0.70 0.64 3.63
CA GLU A 66 -1.69 0.17 4.63
C GLU A 66 -1.84 -1.35 4.60
N VAL A 67 -1.92 -1.95 3.40
CA VAL A 67 -1.94 -3.41 3.23
C VAL A 67 -0.68 -4.05 3.82
N ASP A 68 0.51 -3.50 3.52
CA ASP A 68 1.77 -4.00 4.08
C ASP A 68 1.80 -3.91 5.61
N HIS A 69 1.34 -2.80 6.17
CA HIS A 69 1.29 -2.58 7.62
C HIS A 69 0.35 -3.56 8.30
N TYR A 70 -0.83 -3.80 7.73
CA TYR A 70 -1.78 -4.74 8.29
C TYR A 70 -1.25 -6.18 8.24
N VAL A 71 -0.71 -6.59 7.10
CA VAL A 71 -0.05 -7.89 6.94
C VAL A 71 1.03 -8.08 8.00
N LYS A 72 1.90 -7.08 8.18
CA LYS A 72 2.98 -7.12 9.17
C LYS A 72 2.45 -7.21 10.60
N ALA A 73 1.40 -6.46 10.94
CA ALA A 73 0.80 -6.49 12.28
C ALA A 73 0.26 -7.89 12.64
N VAL A 74 -0.41 -8.54 11.68
CA VAL A 74 -0.90 -9.92 11.85
C VAL A 74 0.26 -10.90 11.95
N GLU A 75 1.26 -10.83 11.06
CA GLU A 75 2.42 -11.72 11.09
C GLU A 75 3.19 -11.63 12.42
N VAL A 76 3.44 -10.41 12.91
CA VAL A 76 4.11 -10.20 14.21
C VAL A 76 3.29 -10.84 15.34
N THR A 77 1.98 -10.59 15.37
CA THR A 77 1.09 -11.12 16.42
C THR A 77 1.06 -12.65 16.41
N VAL A 78 0.87 -13.26 15.24
CA VAL A 78 0.85 -14.72 15.09
C VAL A 78 2.21 -15.33 15.48
N ASN A 79 3.32 -14.71 15.06
CA ASN A 79 4.66 -15.21 15.38
C ASN A 79 4.96 -15.11 16.89
N GLN A 80 4.52 -14.05 17.56
CA GLN A 80 4.62 -13.92 19.02
C GLN A 80 3.89 -15.06 19.73
N LEU A 81 2.65 -15.37 19.34
CA LEU A 81 1.89 -16.48 19.95
C LEU A 81 2.52 -17.85 19.73
N LYS A 82 3.07 -18.09 18.53
CA LYS A 82 3.78 -19.33 18.21
C LYS A 82 5.00 -19.53 19.14
N GLN A 83 5.66 -18.44 19.54
CA GLN A 83 6.85 -18.46 20.41
C GLN A 83 6.51 -18.52 21.90
N GLU A 84 5.64 -17.63 22.36
CA GLU A 84 5.39 -17.41 23.79
C GLU A 84 4.46 -18.47 24.40
N LYS A 85 3.65 -19.16 23.58
CA LYS A 85 2.68 -20.19 24.01
C LYS A 85 1.92 -19.78 25.28
N PRO A 86 1.20 -18.65 25.24
CA PRO A 86 0.61 -18.06 26.42
C PRO A 86 -0.39 -19.02 27.10
N GLU A 87 -0.47 -18.94 28.43
CA GLU A 87 -1.36 -19.80 29.23
C GLU A 87 -2.84 -19.45 29.03
N THR A 88 -3.12 -18.20 28.67
CA THR A 88 -4.45 -17.71 28.30
C THR A 88 -4.39 -17.17 26.87
N MET A 89 -5.46 -17.40 26.09
CA MET A 89 -5.54 -16.85 24.74
C MET A 89 -5.67 -15.32 24.83
N PRO A 90 -4.77 -14.53 24.24
CA PRO A 90 -4.89 -13.08 24.24
C PRO A 90 -5.95 -12.61 23.22
N ASP A 91 -6.34 -11.34 23.33
CA ASP A 91 -7.21 -10.70 22.36
C ASP A 91 -6.42 -10.38 21.09
N LEU A 92 -6.37 -11.38 20.20
CA LEU A 92 -5.74 -11.31 18.89
C LEU A 92 -6.13 -10.07 18.08
N LYS A 93 -7.41 -9.69 18.14
CA LYS A 93 -7.90 -8.56 17.36
C LYS A 93 -7.32 -7.27 17.91
N HIS A 94 -7.38 -7.09 19.22
CA HIS A 94 -6.80 -5.92 19.88
C HIS A 94 -5.30 -5.80 19.61
N ASP A 95 -4.56 -6.90 19.73
CA ASP A 95 -3.10 -6.93 19.53
C ASP A 95 -2.69 -6.55 18.11
N VAL A 96 -3.45 -7.00 17.11
CA VAL A 96 -3.23 -6.64 15.70
C VAL A 96 -3.57 -5.17 15.48
N GLU A 97 -4.70 -4.68 15.99
CA GLU A 97 -5.11 -3.28 15.86
C GLU A 97 -4.11 -2.32 16.50
N GLU A 98 -3.58 -2.66 17.67
CA GLU A 98 -2.57 -1.84 18.35
C GLU A 98 -1.27 -1.77 17.53
N LYS A 99 -0.77 -2.91 17.05
CA LYS A 99 0.46 -2.96 16.23
C LYS A 99 0.29 -2.26 14.89
N PHE A 100 -0.88 -2.42 14.27
CA PHE A 100 -1.23 -1.71 13.04
C PHE A 100 -1.22 -0.20 13.26
N LYS A 101 -1.92 0.31 14.28
CA LYS A 101 -1.92 1.74 14.63
C LYS A 101 -0.52 2.26 14.97
N ALA A 102 0.30 1.47 15.65
CA ALA A 102 1.68 1.83 15.93
C ALA A 102 2.49 2.01 14.64
N LEU A 103 2.37 1.09 13.68
CA LEU A 103 3.00 1.23 12.37
C LEU A 103 2.49 2.49 11.63
N GLU A 104 1.17 2.73 11.65
CA GLU A 104 0.58 3.90 11.01
C GLU A 104 0.98 5.22 11.65
N SER A 105 1.18 5.26 12.96
CA SER A 105 1.59 6.47 13.68
C SER A 105 2.99 6.98 13.28
N THR A 106 3.79 6.10 12.69
CA THR A 106 5.14 6.43 12.18
C THR A 106 5.16 6.80 10.70
N ASN A 107 4.00 6.79 10.03
CA ASN A 107 3.88 7.13 8.63
C ASN A 107 4.29 8.57 8.35
N SER A 108 4.99 8.76 7.24
CA SER A 108 5.28 10.03 6.63
C SER A 108 5.01 10.00 5.14
N ASP A 109 4.82 11.18 4.55
CA ASP A 109 4.70 11.36 3.10
C ASP A 109 5.94 10.87 2.35
N LEU A 110 7.11 10.92 2.99
CA LEU A 110 8.36 10.38 2.45
C LEU A 110 8.31 8.87 2.25
N ASP A 111 7.48 8.15 3.01
CA ASP A 111 7.37 6.70 2.88
C ASP A 111 6.69 6.29 1.57
N LEU A 112 5.94 7.19 0.93
CA LEU A 112 5.39 6.92 -0.40
C LEU A 112 6.45 6.92 -1.49
N GLN A 113 7.61 7.53 -1.25
CA GLN A 113 8.77 7.42 -2.16
C GLN A 113 9.37 6.01 -2.18
N ARG A 114 8.94 5.11 -1.29
CA ARG A 114 9.30 3.69 -1.37
C ARG A 114 8.49 2.93 -2.44
N ASN A 115 7.38 3.50 -2.90
CA ASN A 115 6.58 2.90 -3.96
C ASN A 115 7.18 3.28 -5.33
N GLU A 116 7.83 2.32 -5.97
CA GLU A 116 8.55 2.53 -7.23
C GLU A 116 7.65 3.09 -8.34
N LYS A 117 6.40 2.62 -8.43
CA LYS A 117 5.44 3.09 -9.44
C LYS A 117 5.01 4.53 -9.20
N PHE A 118 4.82 4.90 -7.93
CA PHE A 118 4.52 6.28 -7.56
C PHE A 118 5.69 7.21 -7.94
N VAL A 119 6.93 6.83 -7.62
CA VAL A 119 8.12 7.63 -7.98
C VAL A 119 8.24 7.79 -9.49
N LEU A 120 8.13 6.69 -10.23
CA LEU A 120 8.21 6.71 -11.70
C LEU A 120 7.12 7.60 -12.33
N PHE A 121 5.90 7.53 -11.80
CA PHE A 121 4.80 8.39 -12.24
C PHE A 121 5.10 9.87 -12.02
N MET A 122 5.58 10.24 -10.82
CA MET A 122 5.91 11.64 -10.50
C MET A 122 7.06 12.16 -11.39
N GLU A 123 8.05 11.33 -11.69
CA GLU A 123 9.13 11.69 -12.61
C GLU A 123 8.62 11.90 -14.04
N ASN A 124 7.78 10.99 -14.54
CA ASN A 124 7.19 11.08 -15.87
C ASN A 124 6.32 12.34 -16.00
N LEU A 125 5.46 12.60 -15.03
CA LEU A 125 4.63 13.80 -15.02
C LEU A 125 5.45 15.08 -15.03
N LYS A 126 6.52 15.16 -14.22
CA LYS A 126 7.40 16.33 -14.20
C LYS A 126 8.01 16.61 -15.58
N GLN A 127 8.45 15.57 -16.29
CA GLN A 127 9.00 15.72 -17.63
C GLN A 127 7.94 16.19 -18.63
N MET A 128 6.74 15.63 -18.55
CA MET A 128 5.64 15.95 -19.47
C MET A 128 5.08 17.36 -19.26
N LYS A 129 4.89 17.78 -18.00
CA LYS A 129 4.50 19.15 -17.65
C LYS A 129 5.55 20.16 -18.16
N ALA A 130 6.85 19.86 -18.04
CA ALA A 130 7.90 20.72 -18.57
C ALA A 130 7.86 20.86 -20.10
N LYS A 131 7.59 19.77 -20.84
CA LYS A 131 7.45 19.81 -22.30
C LYS A 131 6.25 20.66 -22.75
N CYS A 132 5.13 20.59 -22.05
CA CYS A 132 3.93 21.37 -22.36
C CYS A 132 4.14 22.90 -22.22
N VAL A 133 4.88 23.33 -21.19
CA VAL A 133 5.22 24.76 -20.98
C VAL A 133 6.11 25.31 -22.10
N CYS A 134 7.03 24.50 -22.64
CA CYS A 134 7.87 24.92 -23.76
C CYS A 134 7.07 25.12 -25.08
N LEU A 135 6.06 24.28 -25.33
CA LEU A 135 5.24 24.35 -26.54
C LEU A 135 4.26 25.53 -26.55
N SER A 136 3.84 26.01 -25.39
CA SER A 136 2.94 27.17 -25.25
C SER A 136 3.66 28.53 -25.29
N SER A 137 5.01 28.52 -25.30
CA SER A 137 5.86 29.72 -25.28
C SER A 137 6.56 30.01 -26.63
N SER A 138 6.25 29.24 -27.68
CA SER A 138 6.81 29.34 -29.04
C SER A 138 5.74 29.75 -30.05
#